data_AF-U2X4D5-F1
#
_entry.id   AF-U2X4D5-F1
#
_cell.length_a   1.000
_cell.length_b   1.000
_cell.length_c   1.000
_cell.angle_alpha   90.00
_cell.angle_beta   90.00
_cell.angle_gamma   90.00
#
_symmetry.space_group_name_H-M   'P 1'
#
loop_
_entity.id
_entity.type
_entity.pdbx_description
1 polymer ?
#
loop_
_entity_poly.entity_id
_entity_poly.type
_entity_poly.pdbx_seq_one_letter_code
_entity_poly.pdbx_strand_id
1 'polypeptide(L)'
;MAIRQLEERRRRWLKEVLGDEAATVAQCEAMAKGKEREELRECRERLKQAVNAVAEANELNRQLIEQSLQFVTAMIETFTPTPSTYSRTQEYAPLPDRPLFESKA
;
A
#
# COMPACT_ATOMS: atom_id res chain seq x y z
N MET A 1 7.09 -10.55 13.28
CA MET A 1 7.05 -11.56 14.36
C MET A 1 7.54 -10.99 15.70
N ALA A 2 8.76 -10.43 15.78
CA ALA A 2 9.34 -9.94 17.04
C ALA A 2 8.50 -8.88 17.80
N ILE A 3 7.90 -7.91 17.11
CA ILE A 3 7.07 -6.87 17.75
C ILE A 3 5.83 -7.46 18.42
N ARG A 4 5.19 -8.47 17.81
CA ARG A 4 4.02 -9.14 18.38
C ARG A 4 4.37 -9.91 19.65
N GLN A 5 5.50 -10.61 19.65
CA GLN A 5 6.00 -11.31 20.85
C GLN A 5 6.36 -10.35 21.98
N LEU A 6 6.88 -9.16 21.65
CA LEU A 6 7.17 -8.11 22.62
C LEU A 6 5.88 -7.54 23.23
N GLU A 7 4.87 -7.27 22.41
CA GLU A 7 3.52 -6.87 22.84
C GLU A 7 2.86 -7.93 23.75
N GLU A 8 2.94 -9.21 23.39
CA GLU A 8 2.44 -10.33 24.21
C GLU A 8 3.16 -10.43 25.56
N ARG A 9 4.47 -10.18 25.58
CA ARG A 9 5.26 -10.18 26.81
C ARG A 9 4.88 -8.99 27.70
N ARG A 10 4.68 -7.81 27.09
CA ARG A 10 4.18 -6.62 27.80
C ARG A 10 2.79 -6.88 28.39
N ARG A 11 1.88 -7.46 27.61
CA ARG A 11 0.50 -7.77 28.06
C ARG A 11 0.49 -8.76 29.23
N ARG A 12 1.32 -9.81 29.17
CA ARG A 12 1.49 -10.77 30.28
C ARG A 12 2.00 -10.10 31.55
N TRP A 13 3.04 -9.26 31.44
CA TRP A 13 3.59 -8.55 32.58
C TRP A 13 2.57 -7.57 33.21
N LEU A 14 1.81 -6.85 32.37
CA LEU A 14 0.74 -5.96 32.84
C LEU A 14 -0.38 -6.73 33.56
N LYS A 15 -0.77 -7.92 33.06
CA LYS A 15 -1.72 -8.79 33.75
C LYS A 15 -1.24 -9.21 35.13
N GLU A 16 0.03 -9.60 35.25
CA GLU A 16 0.62 -10.05 36.52
C GLU A 16 0.77 -8.91 37.54
N VAL A 17 1.10 -7.70 37.09
CA VAL A 17 1.39 -6.56 37.98
C VAL A 17 0.15 -5.73 38.30
N LEU A 18 -0.72 -5.47 37.32
CA LEU A 18 -1.88 -4.58 37.45
C LEU A 18 -3.23 -5.31 37.40
N GLY A 19 -3.26 -6.60 37.07
CA GLY A 19 -4.51 -7.34 36.89
C GLY A 19 -5.30 -6.97 35.63
N ASP A 20 -4.78 -6.06 34.80
CA ASP A 20 -5.41 -5.58 33.58
C ASP A 20 -4.45 -5.70 32.38
N GLU A 21 -4.84 -6.54 31.41
CA GLU A 21 -4.09 -6.76 30.16
C GLU A 21 -4.14 -5.55 29.21
N ALA A 22 -5.12 -4.66 29.37
CA ALA A 22 -5.31 -3.48 28.54
C ALA A 22 -4.68 -2.22 29.13
N ALA A 23 -4.01 -2.33 30.29
CA ALA A 23 -3.45 -1.18 30.96
C ALA A 23 -2.44 -0.44 30.07
N THR A 24 -2.77 0.81 29.75
CA THR A 24 -1.90 1.65 28.92
C THR A 24 -0.78 2.25 29.76
N VAL A 25 0.36 2.57 29.15
CA VAL A 25 1.47 3.25 29.85
C VAL A 25 0.99 4.53 30.56
N ALA A 26 -0.07 5.17 30.04
CA ALA A 26 -0.74 6.32 30.67
C ALA A 26 -1.42 5.99 32.01
N GLN A 27 -1.95 4.78 32.20
CA GLN A 27 -2.51 4.34 33.48
C GLN A 27 -1.40 4.01 34.49
N CYS A 28 -0.30 3.41 34.03
CA CYS A 28 0.88 3.20 34.87
C CYS A 28 1.51 4.53 35.33
N GLU A 29 1.54 5.56 34.46
CA GLU A 29 1.97 6.92 34.82
C GLU A 29 1.05 7.57 35.87
N ALA A 30 -0.25 7.28 35.84
CA ALA A 30 -1.20 7.81 36.83
C ALA A 30 -1.03 7.17 38.22
N MET A 31 -0.54 5.93 38.26
CA MET A 31 -0.26 5.19 39.50
C MET A 31 1.15 5.46 40.04
N ALA A 32 2.11 5.79 39.17
CA ALA A 32 3.49 6.11 39.55
C ALA A 32 3.60 7.50 40.20
N LYS A 33 4.41 7.61 41.27
CA LYS A 33 4.68 8.87 41.97
C LYS A 33 6.14 9.29 41.82
N GLY A 34 6.37 10.59 41.63
CA GLY A 34 7.70 11.19 41.65
C GLY A 34 8.55 10.84 40.43
N LYS A 35 9.78 10.38 40.68
CA LYS A 35 10.84 10.20 39.66
C LYS A 35 10.51 9.14 38.61
N GLU A 36 9.86 8.06 39.03
CA GLU A 36 9.46 6.95 38.15
C GLU A 36 8.44 7.37 37.10
N ARG A 37 7.58 8.36 37.42
CA ARG A 37 6.61 8.89 36.45
C ARG A 37 7.29 9.67 35.34
N GLU A 38 8.33 10.43 35.65
CA GLU A 38 9.07 11.20 34.65
C GLU A 38 9.87 10.28 33.72
N GLU A 39 10.51 9.24 34.28
CA GLU A 39 11.22 8.21 33.49
C GLU A 39 10.26 7.41 32.59
N LEU A 40 9.06 7.06 33.09
CA LEU A 40 8.04 6.39 32.29
C LEU A 40 7.56 7.27 31.13
N ARG A 41 7.36 8.57 31.41
CA ARG A 41 6.94 9.55 30.42
C ARG A 41 7.99 9.75 29.33
N GLU A 42 9.26 9.86 29.71
CA GLU A 42 10.35 9.99 28.75
C GLU A 42 10.48 8.74 27.87
N CYS A 43 10.40 7.54 28.46
CA CYS A 43 10.35 6.28 27.72
C CYS A 43 9.15 6.21 26.78
N ARG A 44 7.97 6.65 27.22
CA ARG A 44 6.76 6.68 26.40
C ARG A 44 6.91 7.62 25.21
N GLU A 45 7.43 8.81 25.41
CA GLU A 45 7.63 9.77 24.32
C GLU A 45 8.68 9.27 23.31
N ARG A 46 9.78 8.67 23.78
CA ARG A 46 10.76 8.02 22.89
C ARG A 46 10.15 6.89 22.08
N LEU A 47 9.34 6.04 22.72
CA LEU A 47 8.65 4.95 22.03
C LEU A 47 7.67 5.51 20.99
N LYS A 48 6.91 6.55 21.34
CA LYS A 48 5.95 7.20 20.44
C LYS A 48 6.65 7.81 19.23
N GLN A 49 7.79 8.48 19.44
CA GLN A 49 8.61 9.03 18.36
C GLN A 49 9.14 7.93 17.44
N ALA A 50 9.67 6.84 18.00
CA ALA A 50 10.16 5.71 17.21
C ALA A 50 9.04 5.04 16.40
N VAL A 51 7.87 4.82 17.01
CA VAL A 51 6.70 4.24 16.33
C VAL A 51 6.21 5.15 15.21
N ASN A 52 6.15 6.47 15.45
CA ASN A 52 5.75 7.44 14.43
C ASN A 52 6.72 7.45 13.25
N ALA A 53 8.03 7.43 13.51
CA ALA A 53 9.05 7.39 12.45
C ALA A 53 8.94 6.10 11.61
N VAL A 54 8.69 4.96 12.25
CA VAL A 54 8.46 3.68 11.55
C VAL A 54 7.16 3.72 10.75
N ALA A 55 6.09 4.31 11.30
CA ALA A 55 4.82 4.44 10.60
C ALA A 55 4.94 5.34 9.36
N GLU A 56 5.65 6.46 9.48
CA GLU A 56 5.91 7.38 8.37
C GLU A 56 6.74 6.71 7.27
N ALA A 57 7.82 6.02 7.64
CA ALA A 57 8.62 5.25 6.68
C ALA A 57 7.79 4.15 5.98
N ASN A 58 6.87 3.51 6.70
CA ASN A 58 6.01 2.47 6.12
C ASN A 58 4.95 3.05 5.18
N GLU A 59 4.38 4.20 5.53
CA GLU A 59 3.44 4.91 4.66
C GLU A 59 4.13 5.41 3.38
N LEU A 60 5.34 5.96 3.50
CA LEU A 60 6.16 6.34 2.35
C LEU A 60 6.48 5.13 1.45
N ASN A 61 6.83 3.98 2.05
CA ASN A 61 7.05 2.76 1.29
C ASN A 61 5.77 2.30 0.56
N ARG A 62 4.60 2.41 1.20
CA ARG A 62 3.32 2.08 0.57
C ARG A 62 3.04 2.97 -0.63
N GLN A 63 3.22 4.28 -0.48
CA GLN A 63 3.05 5.25 -1.56
C GLN A 63 4.02 5.00 -2.72
N LEU A 64 5.29 4.71 -2.42
CA LEU A 64 6.30 4.41 -3.44
C LEU A 64 5.94 3.14 -4.24
N ILE A 65 5.45 2.10 -3.55
CA ILE A 65 5.00 0.87 -4.19
C ILE A 65 3.80 1.15 -5.10
N GLU A 66 2.79 1.89 -4.62
CA GLU A 66 1.63 2.29 -5.43
C GLU A 66 2.04 3.06 -6.69
N GLN A 67 2.95 4.03 -6.56
CA GLN A 67 3.48 4.79 -7.68
C GLN A 67 4.27 3.91 -8.67
N SER A 68 5.08 2.97 -8.17
CA SER A 68 5.82 2.04 -9.02
C SER A 68 4.89 1.14 -9.84
N LEU A 69 3.80 0.67 -9.23
CA LEU A 69 2.77 -0.13 -9.89
C LEU A 69 2.04 0.69 -10.96
N GLN A 70 1.67 1.94 -10.66
CA GLN A 70 1.08 2.85 -11.64
C GLN A 70 2.01 3.08 -12.82
N PHE A 71 3.31 3.31 -12.58
CA PHE A 71 4.28 3.49 -13.64
C PHE A 71 4.42 2.25 -14.52
N VAL A 72 4.57 1.06 -13.93
CA VAL A 72 4.65 -0.20 -14.69
C VAL A 72 3.37 -0.43 -15.50
N THR A 73 2.20 -0.15 -14.92
CA THR A 73 0.91 -0.29 -15.61
C THR A 73 0.81 0.65 -16.81
N ALA A 74 1.16 1.93 -16.62
CA ALA A 74 1.16 2.93 -17.70
C ALA A 74 2.16 2.57 -18.82
N MET A 75 3.32 2.03 -18.45
CA MET A 75 4.29 1.51 -19.43
C MET A 75 3.71 0.34 -20.21
N ILE A 76 3.10 -0.64 -19.53
CA ILE A 76 2.42 -1.76 -20.20
C ILE A 76 1.35 -1.23 -21.15
N GLU A 77 0.48 -0.31 -20.71
CA GLU A 77 -0.58 0.27 -21.56
C GLU A 77 -0.01 0.96 -22.81
N THR A 78 1.12 1.67 -22.66
CA THR A 78 1.79 2.36 -23.76
C THR A 78 2.39 1.39 -24.78
N PHE A 79 2.91 0.25 -24.30
CA PHE A 79 3.52 -0.78 -25.16
C PHE A 79 2.53 -1.86 -25.60
N THR A 80 1.35 -1.96 -24.98
CA THR A 80 0.28 -2.82 -25.44
C THR A 80 -0.34 -2.18 -26.67
N PRO A 81 -0.26 -2.81 -27.85
CA PRO A 81 -0.91 -2.27 -29.03
C PRO A 81 -2.42 -2.30 -28.80
N THR A 82 -3.04 -1.12 -28.71
CA THR A 82 -4.49 -0.99 -28.88
C THR A 82 -4.84 -1.62 -30.22
N PRO A 83 -5.84 -2.52 -30.31
CA PRO A 83 -6.21 -3.13 -31.58
C PRO A 83 -6.61 -2.00 -32.54
N SER A 84 -5.73 -1.69 -33.48
CA SER A 84 -6.02 -0.76 -34.55
C SER A 84 -7.22 -1.33 -35.29
N THR A 85 -8.25 -0.51 -35.49
CA THR A 85 -9.49 -0.85 -36.21
C THR A 85 -9.26 -1.28 -37.67
N TYR A 86 -8.00 -1.41 -38.09
CA TYR A 86 -7.51 -1.85 -39.39
C TYR A 86 -6.96 -3.28 -39.40
N SER A 87 -7.08 -4.05 -38.31
CA SER A 87 -6.75 -5.49 -38.29
C SER A 87 -7.96 -6.40 -38.51
N ARG A 88 -9.07 -5.89 -39.06
CA ARG A 88 -10.03 -6.76 -39.73
C ARG A 88 -9.51 -6.94 -41.15
N THR A 89 -8.98 -8.13 -41.43
CA THR A 89 -8.84 -8.69 -42.78
C THR A 89 -9.95 -8.10 -43.65
N GLN A 90 -9.59 -7.15 -44.51
CA GLN A 90 -10.41 -6.83 -45.66
C GLN A 90 -10.36 -8.11 -46.48
N GLU A 91 -11.28 -9.03 -46.19
CA GLU A 91 -11.77 -9.94 -47.20
C GLU A 91 -12.13 -9.04 -48.37
N TYR A 92 -11.28 -9.07 -49.39
CA TYR A 92 -11.55 -8.47 -50.67
C TYR A 92 -12.83 -9.14 -51.15
N ALA A 93 -13.98 -8.56 -50.83
CA ALA A 93 -15.21 -8.88 -51.52
C ALA A 93 -14.89 -8.62 -52.99
N PRO A 94 -14.97 -9.63 -53.88
CA PRO A 94 -14.62 -9.43 -55.27
C PRO A 94 -15.46 -8.26 -55.79
N LEU A 95 -14.80 -7.26 -56.37
CA LEU A 95 -15.48 -6.17 -57.03
C LEU A 95 -16.52 -6.78 -57.98
N PRO A 96 -17.79 -6.36 -57.95
CA PRO A 96 -18.75 -6.83 -58.94
C PRO A 96 -18.20 -6.45 -60.32
N ASP A 97 -18.06 -7.45 -61.21
CA ASP A 97 -17.65 -7.31 -62.60
C ASP A 97 -18.54 -6.26 -63.29
N ARG A 98 -18.11 -5.00 -63.26
CA ARG A 98 -18.69 -3.93 -64.04
C ARG A 98 -17.74 -3.65 -65.20
N PRO A 99 -18.03 -4.10 -66.43
CA PRO A 99 -17.19 -3.80 -67.57
C PRO A 99 -17.24 -2.29 -67.81
N LEU A 100 -16.12 -1.62 -67.52
CA LEU A 100 -15.93 -0.16 -67.64
C LEU A 100 -15.67 0.29 -69.08
N PHE A 101 -16.05 -0.51 -70.07
CA PHE A 101 -15.84 -0.19 -71.48
C PHE A 101 -16.99 -0.72 -72.35
N GLU A 102 -18.07 0.05 -72.44
CA GLU A 102 -18.98 -0.04 -73.59
C GLU A 102 -18.37 0.78 -74.74
N SER A 103 -17.65 0.11 -75.63
CA SER A 103 -17.40 0.61 -76.99
C SER A 103 -18.14 -0.27 -77.98
N LYS A 104 -19.36 0.14 -78.35
CA LYS A 104 -20.10 -0.38 -79.49
C LYS A 104 -20.55 0.80 -80.36
N ALA A 105 -19.92 0.85 -81.54
CA ALA A 105 -20.30 1.49 -82.81
C ALA A 105 -20.41 3.01 -82.84
#